data_AF-A0A8V1A0S7-F1
#
_entry.id   AF-A0A8V1A0S7-F1
#
_cell.length_a   1.000
_cell.length_b   1.000
_cell.length_c   1.000
_cell.angle_alpha   90.00
_cell.angle_beta   90.00
_cell.angle_gamma   90.00
#
_symmetry.space_group_name_H-M   'P 1'
#
loop_
_entity.id
_entity.type
_entity.pdbx_description
1 polymer ?
#
loop_
_entity_poly.entity_id
_entity_poly.type
_entity_poly.pdbx_seq_one_letter_code
_entity_poly.pdbx_strand_id
1 'polypeptide(L)'
;MPAVSKGDGMRGLAVFISDIRNCKSKEAEIKRINKELANIRSKFKGDKALDGYSKKKYVCKLLFIFLLGHDIDFGHMEAVNLLSSNRYTEKQIGYLFISVLVNSNSELIRLINNAIKNDLASRNPTFMGLALHCIANVGSREMAEAFAGEIPKILVAGDTMDSVKQSAALCLLRLYRTSPDLVPMGDWTSRVVHLLNDQHLGVVTAATSLITTLAQKNPEEFKTSVSLAVSRLSRIVTSASTDLQDYTYYFVPAPWLSVKLLRLLQCYPPPDPAVRGRLTECLETILNKAQEPPKSKKVQHSNAKNAVLFEAISLIIHHDRFTDLEEIKKERSSDMNGSAEPASVNASAVSTPSPSADLLGLGAAPLTNSAPPPSSSGSLLVDVFSDSASAVAPLAPGSDDNFARFVCKNNGVLFENQLLQIGLKSEFRQNLGRMFIFYGNKTSTQFLNFTPTVICSDDLQPSLNLQTKPVDPTVDGGAQVQQVVNIECVSDFMEAPILNIQFRYGGTFQNLSVKLPITLNKFFQPTEMSSQDFFQRWKQLSNPKQEVQNIFKAKHPMDAEITKAKIIGFGSALLEEVDPNPANFVGAGIIHTKTTQIGCLLRLEPNLQAQMYRLTLRTSKEAVSQRLCELLSEQF
;
A
#
# COMPACT_ATOMS: atom_id res chain seq x y z
N MET A 1 -35.11 31.05 3.15
CA MET A 1 -35.34 29.59 3.30
C MET A 1 -35.66 29.30 4.76
N PRO A 2 -36.72 28.56 5.10
CA PRO A 2 -37.00 28.19 6.48
C PRO A 2 -35.87 27.30 7.01
N ALA A 3 -35.48 27.53 8.28
CA ALA A 3 -34.43 26.78 8.94
C ALA A 3 -34.78 25.28 8.98
N VAL A 4 -33.96 24.46 8.31
CA VAL A 4 -34.09 23.00 8.34
C VAL A 4 -33.84 22.53 9.77
N SER A 5 -34.85 21.85 10.35
CA SER A 5 -34.79 21.28 11.70
C SER A 5 -33.59 20.33 11.86
N LYS A 6 -32.71 20.61 12.83
CA LYS A 6 -31.57 19.75 13.21
C LYS A 6 -32.08 18.51 13.98
N GLY A 7 -32.68 17.55 13.28
CA GLY A 7 -33.30 16.35 13.85
C GLY A 7 -32.37 15.15 14.09
N ASP A 8 -31.08 15.33 14.40
CA ASP A 8 -30.07 14.26 14.28
C ASP A 8 -29.57 13.65 15.62
N GLY A 9 -30.42 13.60 16.65
CA GLY A 9 -30.04 13.04 17.94
C GLY A 9 -30.32 11.53 18.08
N MET A 10 -29.29 10.69 18.23
CA MET A 10 -29.44 9.28 18.64
C MET A 10 -29.18 9.10 20.14
N ARG A 11 -30.19 9.40 20.99
CA ARG A 11 -30.03 9.35 22.47
C ARG A 11 -29.42 8.05 22.98
N GLY A 12 -29.86 6.91 22.44
CA GLY A 12 -29.36 5.61 22.88
C GLY A 12 -27.88 5.35 22.58
N LEU A 13 -27.32 5.97 21.55
CA LEU A 13 -25.88 5.92 21.25
C LEU A 13 -25.11 6.80 22.25
N ALA A 14 -25.57 8.02 22.50
CA ALA A 14 -24.95 8.95 23.44
C ALA A 14 -24.86 8.36 24.86
N VAL A 15 -25.94 7.71 25.33
CA VAL A 15 -25.95 7.03 26.63
C VAL A 15 -24.91 5.91 26.68
N PHE A 16 -24.82 5.08 25.62
CA PHE A 16 -23.82 4.00 25.58
C PHE A 16 -22.38 4.54 25.62
N ILE A 17 -22.08 5.59 24.85
CA ILE A 17 -20.77 6.24 24.88
C ILE A 17 -20.47 6.80 26.27
N SER A 18 -21.47 7.44 26.91
CA SER A 18 -21.31 7.95 28.27
C SER A 18 -21.04 6.83 29.27
N ASP A 19 -21.74 5.69 29.17
CA ASP A 19 -21.51 4.53 30.05
C ASP A 19 -20.09 3.99 29.90
N ILE A 20 -19.59 3.89 28.67
CA ILE A 20 -18.22 3.45 28.38
C ILE A 20 -17.20 4.42 28.97
N ARG A 21 -17.37 5.72 28.76
CA ARG A 21 -16.48 6.76 29.31
C ARG A 21 -16.48 6.80 30.84
N ASN A 22 -17.56 6.36 31.47
CA ASN A 22 -17.70 6.28 32.93
C ASN A 22 -17.10 4.99 33.53
N CYS A 23 -16.60 4.06 32.72
CA CYS A 23 -15.96 2.86 33.21
C CYS A 23 -14.62 3.21 33.89
N LYS A 24 -14.43 2.71 35.12
CA LYS A 24 -13.22 2.99 35.92
C LYS A 24 -12.07 2.01 35.66
N SER A 25 -12.32 0.95 34.90
CA SER A 25 -11.32 -0.07 34.56
C SER A 25 -11.62 -0.69 33.19
N LYS A 26 -10.59 -1.33 32.61
CA LYS A 26 -10.70 -2.00 31.31
C LYS A 26 -11.65 -3.19 31.35
N GLU A 27 -11.71 -3.89 32.48
CA GLU A 27 -12.63 -5.01 32.71
C GLU A 27 -14.09 -4.53 32.77
N ALA A 28 -14.34 -3.36 33.39
CA ALA A 28 -15.65 -2.76 33.44
C ALA A 28 -16.14 -2.33 32.04
N GLU A 29 -15.22 -1.77 31.24
CA GLU A 29 -15.48 -1.44 29.83
C GLU A 29 -15.85 -2.68 29.02
N ILE A 30 -15.03 -3.74 29.07
CA ILE A 30 -15.30 -5.02 28.39
C ILE A 30 -16.65 -5.60 28.81
N LYS A 31 -16.97 -5.58 30.12
CA LYS A 31 -18.25 -6.05 30.64
C LYS A 31 -19.44 -5.24 30.10
N ARG A 32 -19.30 -3.92 30.03
CA ARG A 32 -20.33 -3.02 29.49
C ARG A 32 -20.54 -3.24 27.99
N ILE A 33 -19.46 -3.47 27.24
CA ILE A 33 -19.47 -3.80 25.81
C ILE A 33 -20.18 -5.13 25.58
N ASN A 34 -19.78 -6.19 26.28
CA ASN A 34 -20.39 -7.51 26.15
C ASN A 34 -21.91 -7.49 26.43
N LYS A 35 -22.33 -6.71 27.44
CA LYS A 35 -23.76 -6.51 27.73
C LYS A 35 -24.49 -5.83 26.57
N GLU A 36 -23.87 -4.83 25.94
CA GLU A 36 -24.48 -4.15 24.79
C GLU A 36 -24.50 -5.05 23.54
N LEU A 37 -23.42 -5.78 23.26
CA LEU A 37 -23.35 -6.73 22.15
C LEU A 37 -24.43 -7.82 22.28
N ALA A 38 -24.62 -8.38 23.47
CA ALA A 38 -25.67 -9.36 23.72
C ALA A 38 -27.08 -8.77 23.48
N ASN A 39 -27.32 -7.54 23.95
CA ASN A 39 -28.57 -6.82 23.70
C ASN A 39 -28.81 -6.58 22.20
N ILE A 40 -27.81 -6.09 21.47
CA ILE A 40 -27.93 -5.83 20.03
C ILE A 40 -28.20 -7.14 19.27
N ARG A 41 -27.48 -8.21 19.60
CA ARG A 41 -27.66 -9.52 18.98
C ARG A 41 -29.07 -10.07 19.22
N SER A 42 -29.60 -9.92 20.44
CA SER A 42 -30.98 -10.29 20.75
C SER A 42 -32.00 -9.46 19.96
N LYS A 43 -31.75 -8.16 19.77
CA LYS A 43 -32.64 -7.28 18.99
C LYS A 43 -32.64 -7.59 17.49
N PHE A 44 -31.51 -8.00 16.92
CA PHE A 44 -31.43 -8.39 15.51
C PHE A 44 -32.06 -9.77 15.24
N LYS A 45 -31.96 -10.69 16.20
CA LYS A 45 -32.57 -12.04 16.11
C LYS A 45 -34.04 -12.12 16.53
N GLY A 46 -34.63 -11.03 17.02
CA GLY A 46 -36.02 -11.04 17.51
C GLY A 46 -37.05 -11.09 16.38
N ASP A 47 -38.21 -11.67 16.66
CA ASP A 47 -39.31 -11.84 15.67
C ASP A 47 -39.89 -10.51 15.15
N LYS A 48 -39.66 -9.40 15.86
CA LYS A 48 -40.13 -8.07 15.48
C LYS A 48 -39.09 -7.37 14.62
N ALA A 49 -39.45 -7.09 13.36
CA ALA A 49 -38.66 -6.25 12.48
C ALA A 49 -38.37 -4.89 13.13
N LEU A 50 -37.09 -4.52 13.21
CA LEU A 50 -36.67 -3.23 13.73
C LEU A 50 -36.99 -2.12 12.73
N ASP A 51 -37.47 -1.00 13.25
CA ASP A 51 -37.63 0.23 12.49
C ASP A 51 -36.26 0.81 12.07
N GLY A 52 -36.26 1.64 11.02
CA GLY A 52 -35.04 2.21 10.45
C GLY A 52 -34.20 2.98 11.48
N TYR A 53 -34.85 3.72 12.39
CA TYR A 53 -34.17 4.44 13.45
C TYR A 53 -33.46 3.52 14.44
N SER A 54 -34.12 2.46 14.95
CA SER A 54 -33.47 1.53 15.88
C SER A 54 -32.34 0.76 15.20
N LYS A 55 -32.53 0.34 13.95
CA LYS A 55 -31.51 -0.36 13.16
C LYS A 55 -30.28 0.52 12.99
N LYS A 56 -30.45 1.77 12.53
CA LYS A 56 -29.39 2.79 12.44
C LYS A 56 -28.63 2.94 13.77
N LYS A 57 -29.37 3.15 14.86
CA LYS A 57 -28.82 3.33 16.21
C LYS A 57 -27.98 2.13 16.66
N TYR A 58 -28.43 0.90 16.41
CA TYR A 58 -27.68 -0.29 16.81
C TYR A 58 -26.45 -0.54 15.95
N VAL A 59 -26.55 -0.31 14.63
CA VAL A 59 -25.39 -0.37 13.72
C VAL A 59 -24.32 0.67 14.12
N CYS A 60 -24.71 1.89 14.50
CA CYS A 60 -23.77 2.87 15.06
C CYS A 60 -23.06 2.39 16.33
N LYS A 61 -23.78 1.68 17.22
CA LYS A 61 -23.16 1.14 18.45
C LYS A 61 -22.14 0.06 18.12
N LEU A 62 -22.44 -0.83 17.17
CA LEU A 62 -21.49 -1.84 16.70
C LEU A 62 -20.24 -1.19 16.10
N LEU A 63 -20.41 -0.17 15.25
CA LEU A 63 -19.29 0.60 14.71
C LEU A 63 -18.45 1.24 15.81
N PHE A 64 -19.09 1.83 16.83
CA PHE A 64 -18.36 2.43 17.95
C PHE A 64 -17.55 1.39 18.73
N ILE A 65 -18.12 0.20 18.97
CA ILE A 65 -17.41 -0.91 19.63
C ILE A 65 -16.21 -1.36 18.80
N PHE A 66 -16.37 -1.46 17.47
CA PHE A 66 -15.27 -1.77 16.57
C PHE A 66 -14.13 -0.74 16.65
N LEU A 67 -14.47 0.55 16.67
CA LEU A 67 -13.47 1.63 16.79
C LEU A 67 -12.75 1.66 18.15
N LEU A 68 -13.30 1.04 19.20
CA LEU A 68 -12.60 0.81 20.47
C LEU A 68 -11.59 -0.34 20.40
N GLY A 69 -11.54 -1.09 19.29
CA GLY A 69 -10.63 -2.22 19.08
C GLY A 69 -11.23 -3.58 19.43
N HIS A 70 -12.56 -3.68 19.53
CA HIS A 70 -13.25 -4.96 19.75
C HIS A 70 -13.81 -5.51 18.43
N ASP A 71 -13.53 -6.78 18.14
CA ASP A 71 -14.01 -7.43 16.93
C ASP A 71 -15.55 -7.55 16.90
N ILE A 72 -16.12 -7.38 15.70
CA ILE A 72 -17.55 -7.49 15.44
C ILE A 72 -17.80 -8.59 14.39
N ASP A 73 -18.49 -9.65 14.79
CA ASP A 73 -18.80 -10.83 13.97
C ASP A 73 -20.21 -10.82 13.34
N PHE A 74 -21.04 -9.82 13.66
CA PHE A 74 -22.44 -9.74 13.21
C PHE A 74 -22.88 -8.29 12.94
N GLY A 75 -24.08 -8.10 12.37
CA GLY A 75 -24.61 -6.76 12.07
C GLY A 75 -24.41 -6.28 10.63
N HIS A 76 -23.63 -7.03 9.83
CA HIS A 76 -23.34 -6.70 8.43
C HIS A 76 -24.61 -6.65 7.57
N MET A 77 -25.52 -7.62 7.74
CA MET A 77 -26.77 -7.67 6.97
C MET A 77 -27.71 -6.50 7.33
N GLU A 78 -27.74 -6.10 8.60
CA GLU A 78 -28.49 -4.93 9.04
C GLU A 78 -27.94 -3.64 8.44
N ALA A 79 -26.62 -3.53 8.29
CA ALA A 79 -26.00 -2.42 7.58
C ALA A 79 -26.37 -2.42 6.08
N VAL A 80 -26.34 -3.57 5.41
CA VAL A 80 -26.79 -3.71 4.01
C VAL A 80 -28.26 -3.32 3.84
N ASN A 81 -29.12 -3.70 4.79
CA ASN A 81 -30.53 -3.28 4.79
C ASN A 81 -30.70 -1.76 4.91
N LEU A 82 -29.83 -1.07 5.66
CA LEU A 82 -29.85 0.39 5.73
C LEU A 82 -29.47 1.06 4.40
N LEU A 83 -28.68 0.39 3.55
CA LEU A 83 -28.35 0.88 2.21
C LEU A 83 -29.57 0.97 1.30
N SER A 84 -30.66 0.27 1.58
CA SER A 84 -31.90 0.35 0.78
C SER A 84 -32.87 1.42 1.29
N SER A 85 -32.56 2.12 2.38
CA SER A 85 -33.46 3.12 2.97
C SER A 85 -33.51 4.42 2.17
N ASN A 86 -34.67 5.02 2.01
CA ASN A 86 -34.81 6.36 1.39
C ASN A 86 -34.38 7.50 2.34
N ARG A 87 -33.99 7.21 3.58
CA ARG A 87 -33.54 8.22 4.54
C ARG A 87 -32.02 8.35 4.50
N TYR A 88 -31.54 9.56 4.22
CA TYR A 88 -30.11 9.88 4.18
C TYR A 88 -29.33 9.36 5.40
N THR A 89 -29.81 9.66 6.63
CA THR A 89 -29.09 9.27 7.85
C THR A 89 -29.01 7.75 8.05
N GLU A 90 -29.94 6.99 7.49
CA GLU A 90 -29.91 5.52 7.55
C GLU A 90 -28.89 4.98 6.55
N LYS A 91 -29.00 5.39 5.27
CA LYS A 91 -28.03 5.05 4.23
C LYS A 91 -26.59 5.41 4.63
N GLN A 92 -26.39 6.61 5.15
CA GLN A 92 -25.06 7.12 5.53
C GLN A 92 -24.41 6.24 6.60
N ILE A 93 -25.16 5.78 7.61
CA ILE A 93 -24.65 4.85 8.62
C ILE A 93 -24.40 3.46 8.03
N GLY A 94 -25.27 2.97 7.14
CA GLY A 94 -25.05 1.72 6.41
C GLY A 94 -23.74 1.76 5.62
N TYR A 95 -23.55 2.79 4.79
CA TYR A 95 -22.35 2.99 3.98
C TYR A 95 -21.08 3.16 4.81
N LEU A 96 -21.16 3.89 5.94
CA LEU A 96 -20.03 4.04 6.85
C LEU A 96 -19.64 2.70 7.49
N PHE A 97 -20.62 1.93 7.95
CA PHE A 97 -20.37 0.63 8.56
C PHE A 97 -19.67 -0.32 7.59
N ILE A 98 -20.20 -0.46 6.37
CA ILE A 98 -19.56 -1.32 5.37
C ILE A 98 -18.18 -0.78 4.99
N SER A 99 -17.99 0.53 4.82
CA SER A 99 -16.68 1.09 4.44
C SER A 99 -15.57 0.79 5.45
N VAL A 100 -15.92 0.59 6.73
CA VAL A 100 -14.97 0.31 7.81
C VAL A 100 -14.80 -1.20 8.05
N LEU A 101 -15.88 -1.99 7.93
CA LEU A 101 -15.91 -3.41 8.28
C LEU A 101 -16.09 -4.35 7.07
N VAL A 102 -15.72 -3.94 5.83
CA VAL A 102 -15.83 -4.86 4.67
C VAL A 102 -15.07 -6.15 4.97
N ASN A 103 -15.80 -7.26 4.91
CA ASN A 103 -15.31 -8.61 5.06
C ASN A 103 -15.29 -9.31 3.68
N SER A 104 -14.46 -10.34 3.49
CA SER A 104 -14.32 -11.09 2.23
C SER A 104 -15.53 -12.00 1.90
N ASN A 105 -16.71 -11.72 2.45
CA ASN A 105 -17.92 -12.49 2.17
C ASN A 105 -18.51 -12.06 0.82
N SER A 106 -18.44 -12.96 -0.16
CA SER A 106 -18.87 -12.73 -1.54
C SER A 106 -20.35 -12.36 -1.68
N GLU A 107 -21.24 -12.91 -0.83
CA GLU A 107 -22.66 -12.61 -0.87
C GLU A 107 -22.94 -11.17 -0.42
N LEU A 108 -22.29 -10.72 0.66
CA LEU A 108 -22.41 -9.35 1.14
C LEU A 108 -21.89 -8.35 0.10
N ILE A 109 -20.75 -8.62 -0.52
CA ILE A 109 -20.18 -7.76 -1.57
C ILE A 109 -21.16 -7.63 -2.74
N ARG A 110 -21.80 -8.72 -3.17
CA ARG A 110 -22.80 -8.69 -4.25
C ARG A 110 -23.99 -7.80 -3.89
N LEU A 111 -24.52 -7.91 -2.66
CA LEU A 111 -25.63 -7.08 -2.20
C LEU A 111 -25.26 -5.60 -2.09
N ILE A 112 -24.06 -5.31 -1.57
CA ILE A 112 -23.50 -3.95 -1.50
C ILE A 112 -23.37 -3.37 -2.90
N ASN A 113 -22.79 -4.11 -3.85
CA ASN A 113 -22.67 -3.66 -5.23
C ASN A 113 -24.03 -3.37 -5.86
N ASN A 114 -25.04 -4.18 -5.58
CA ASN A 114 -26.40 -3.91 -6.06
C ASN A 114 -27.00 -2.63 -5.46
N ALA A 115 -26.79 -2.38 -4.16
CA ALA A 115 -27.23 -1.15 -3.52
C ALA A 115 -26.53 0.09 -4.08
N ILE A 116 -25.21 0.00 -4.31
CA ILE A 116 -24.41 1.06 -4.95
C ILE A 116 -24.94 1.35 -6.36
N LYS A 117 -25.21 0.32 -7.18
CA LYS A 117 -25.80 0.48 -8.52
C LYS A 117 -27.12 1.25 -8.48
N ASN A 118 -28.01 0.88 -7.56
CA ASN A 118 -29.29 1.57 -7.40
C ASN A 118 -29.11 3.05 -7.03
N ASP A 119 -28.14 3.36 -6.18
CA ASP A 119 -27.87 4.74 -5.75
C ASP A 119 -27.22 5.58 -6.85
N LEU A 120 -26.30 5.00 -7.63
CA LEU A 120 -25.76 5.65 -8.82
C LEU A 120 -26.84 5.92 -9.87
N ALA A 121 -27.79 5.01 -10.04
CA ALA A 121 -28.92 5.16 -10.96
C ALA A 121 -30.01 6.13 -10.48
N SER A 122 -30.09 6.40 -9.16
CA SER A 122 -31.17 7.18 -8.55
C SER A 122 -31.23 8.66 -8.96
N ARG A 123 -30.14 9.19 -9.56
CA ARG A 123 -29.93 10.62 -9.87
C ARG A 123 -30.03 11.56 -8.65
N ASN A 124 -30.09 11.02 -7.43
CA ASN A 124 -30.02 11.82 -6.22
C ASN A 124 -28.54 12.09 -5.90
N PRO A 125 -28.07 13.35 -5.98
CA PRO A 125 -26.64 13.67 -5.85
C PRO A 125 -26.06 13.24 -4.50
N THR A 126 -26.87 13.27 -3.43
CA THR A 126 -26.45 12.84 -2.10
C THR A 126 -26.23 11.33 -2.03
N PHE A 127 -27.11 10.55 -2.65
CA PHE A 127 -26.98 9.08 -2.67
C PHE A 127 -25.87 8.63 -3.62
N MET A 128 -25.75 9.27 -4.79
CA MET A 128 -24.62 9.07 -5.68
C MET A 128 -23.30 9.37 -4.95
N GLY A 129 -23.22 10.47 -4.19
CA GLY A 129 -22.06 10.81 -3.38
C GLY A 129 -21.70 9.75 -2.35
N LEU A 130 -22.68 9.23 -1.60
CA LEU A 130 -22.47 8.14 -0.63
C LEU A 130 -21.94 6.87 -1.32
N ALA A 131 -22.52 6.49 -2.46
CA ALA A 131 -22.11 5.35 -3.26
C ALA A 131 -20.67 5.52 -3.78
N LEU A 132 -20.35 6.67 -4.37
CA LEU A 132 -19.00 6.99 -4.88
C LEU A 132 -17.95 6.98 -3.76
N HIS A 133 -18.26 7.54 -2.59
CA HIS A 133 -17.36 7.50 -1.44
C HIS A 133 -17.16 6.09 -0.90
N CYS A 134 -18.20 5.25 -0.90
CA CYS A 134 -18.07 3.85 -0.52
C CYS A 134 -17.10 3.10 -1.46
N ILE A 135 -17.26 3.27 -2.78
CA ILE A 135 -16.35 2.67 -3.77
C ILE A 135 -14.91 3.17 -3.54
N ALA A 136 -14.72 4.47 -3.30
CA ALA A 136 -13.39 5.05 -3.09
C ALA A 136 -12.73 4.60 -1.78
N ASN A 137 -13.48 4.48 -0.70
CA ASN A 137 -12.96 4.08 0.62
C ASN A 137 -12.60 2.59 0.65
N VAL A 138 -13.46 1.74 0.08
CA VAL A 138 -13.24 0.29 0.04
C VAL A 138 -12.21 -0.05 -1.04
N GLY A 139 -12.46 0.37 -2.28
CA GLY A 139 -11.55 0.20 -3.42
C GLY A 139 -11.13 -1.25 -3.67
N SER A 140 -12.04 -2.22 -3.50
CA SER A 140 -11.80 -3.63 -3.76
C SER A 140 -11.76 -3.93 -5.27
N ARG A 141 -11.16 -5.06 -5.66
CA ARG A 141 -11.09 -5.48 -7.05
C ARG A 141 -12.48 -5.75 -7.64
N GLU A 142 -13.36 -6.36 -6.85
CA GLU A 142 -14.74 -6.68 -7.24
C GLU A 142 -15.57 -5.41 -7.49
N MET A 143 -15.35 -4.35 -6.71
CA MET A 143 -15.95 -3.04 -6.96
C MET A 143 -15.37 -2.39 -8.22
N ALA A 144 -14.05 -2.52 -8.46
CA ALA A 144 -13.44 -2.03 -9.69
C ALA A 144 -14.05 -2.71 -10.92
N GLU A 145 -14.20 -4.03 -10.91
CA GLU A 145 -14.83 -4.80 -11.99
C GLU A 145 -16.29 -4.40 -12.21
N ALA A 146 -17.03 -4.11 -11.13
CA ALA A 146 -18.43 -3.71 -11.22
C ALA A 146 -18.63 -2.28 -11.77
N PHE A 147 -17.73 -1.34 -11.45
CA PHE A 147 -17.98 0.10 -11.63
C PHE A 147 -16.98 0.84 -12.53
N ALA A 148 -15.83 0.27 -12.89
CA ALA A 148 -14.79 0.96 -13.67
C ALA A 148 -15.29 1.52 -15.01
N GLY A 149 -16.27 0.85 -15.65
CA GLY A 149 -16.89 1.33 -16.88
C GLY A 149 -17.98 2.39 -16.70
N GLU A 150 -18.53 2.55 -15.49
CA GLU A 150 -19.66 3.46 -15.21
C GLU A 150 -19.18 4.80 -14.64
N ILE A 151 -18.19 4.79 -13.74
CA ILE A 151 -17.69 6.02 -13.10
C ILE A 151 -17.19 7.08 -14.10
N PRO A 152 -16.44 6.74 -15.17
CA PRO A 152 -16.03 7.73 -16.17
C PRO A 152 -17.23 8.39 -16.88
N LYS A 153 -18.31 7.63 -17.12
CA LYS A 153 -19.53 8.13 -17.76
C LYS A 153 -20.23 9.17 -16.88
N ILE A 154 -20.31 8.91 -15.58
CA ILE A 154 -20.86 9.85 -14.59
C ILE A 154 -19.97 11.12 -14.53
N LEU A 155 -18.65 10.96 -14.54
CA LEU A 155 -17.72 12.09 -14.45
C LEU A 155 -17.85 13.06 -15.64
N VAL A 156 -18.02 12.55 -16.86
CA VAL A 156 -18.05 13.38 -18.08
C VAL A 156 -19.47 13.75 -18.54
N ALA A 157 -20.50 13.31 -17.81
CA ALA A 157 -21.88 13.66 -18.11
C ALA A 157 -22.16 15.13 -17.76
N GLY A 158 -22.75 15.87 -18.71
CA GLY A 158 -22.97 17.30 -18.59
C GLY A 158 -24.03 17.68 -17.55
N ASP A 159 -24.98 16.79 -17.27
CA ASP A 159 -26.07 16.96 -16.31
C ASP A 159 -25.68 16.55 -14.87
N THR A 160 -24.47 16.03 -14.67
CA THR A 160 -24.00 15.61 -13.35
C THR A 160 -23.59 16.82 -12.50
N MET A 161 -24.09 16.89 -11.26
CA MET A 161 -23.77 17.96 -10.33
C MET A 161 -22.28 18.02 -9.96
N ASP A 162 -21.77 19.22 -9.67
CA ASP A 162 -20.36 19.47 -9.39
C ASP A 162 -19.82 18.69 -8.18
N SER A 163 -20.63 18.48 -7.15
CA SER A 163 -20.25 17.65 -5.99
C SER A 163 -20.05 16.18 -6.38
N VAL A 164 -20.89 15.66 -7.28
CA VAL A 164 -20.79 14.29 -7.79
C VAL A 164 -19.60 14.16 -8.71
N LYS A 165 -19.32 15.15 -9.58
CA LYS A 165 -18.11 15.17 -10.43
C LYS A 165 -16.82 15.11 -9.60
N GLN A 166 -16.76 15.87 -8.50
CA GLN A 166 -15.61 15.85 -7.59
C GLN A 166 -15.37 14.45 -7.01
N SER A 167 -16.41 13.83 -6.47
CA SER A 167 -16.34 12.48 -5.92
C SER A 167 -16.05 11.43 -7.00
N ALA A 168 -16.62 11.57 -8.20
CA ALA A 168 -16.42 10.65 -9.32
C ALA A 168 -14.97 10.68 -9.83
N ALA A 169 -14.35 11.85 -9.95
CA ALA A 169 -12.95 11.98 -10.35
C ALA A 169 -12.00 11.30 -9.36
N LEU A 170 -12.19 11.51 -8.06
CA LEU A 170 -11.37 10.89 -7.03
C LEU A 170 -11.67 9.39 -6.84
N CYS A 171 -12.92 8.98 -7.04
CA CYS A 171 -13.31 7.58 -7.07
C CYS A 171 -12.64 6.84 -8.23
N LEU A 172 -12.68 7.40 -9.44
CA LEU A 172 -12.00 6.86 -10.61
C LEU A 172 -10.47 6.79 -10.40
N LEU A 173 -9.89 7.81 -9.76
CA LEU A 173 -8.48 7.80 -9.37
C LEU A 173 -8.15 6.64 -8.42
N ARG A 174 -9.02 6.36 -7.43
CA ARG A 174 -8.84 5.19 -6.55
C ARG A 174 -8.90 3.89 -7.35
N LEU A 175 -9.89 3.73 -8.23
CA LEU A 175 -10.06 2.53 -9.04
C LEU A 175 -8.84 2.30 -9.94
N TYR A 176 -8.34 3.35 -10.60
CA TYR A 176 -7.13 3.28 -11.42
C TYR A 176 -5.89 2.86 -10.62
N ARG A 177 -5.75 3.34 -9.38
CA ARG A 177 -4.64 2.94 -8.49
C ARG A 177 -4.74 1.48 -8.02
N THR A 178 -5.96 0.97 -7.80
CA THR A 178 -6.18 -0.44 -7.42
C THR A 178 -6.02 -1.39 -8.61
N SER A 179 -6.56 -1.01 -9.76
CA SER A 179 -6.78 -1.89 -10.90
C SER A 179 -6.65 -1.11 -12.21
N PRO A 180 -5.42 -0.72 -12.58
CA PRO A 180 -5.18 0.12 -13.76
C PRO A 180 -5.59 -0.55 -15.07
N ASP A 181 -5.58 -1.88 -15.11
CA ASP A 181 -6.01 -2.71 -16.24
C ASP A 181 -7.50 -2.59 -16.56
N LEU A 182 -8.34 -2.26 -15.56
CA LEU A 182 -9.79 -2.14 -15.73
C LEU A 182 -10.26 -0.73 -16.16
N VAL A 183 -9.35 0.24 -16.19
CA VAL A 183 -9.66 1.63 -16.54
C VAL A 183 -8.99 1.97 -17.86
N PRO A 184 -9.60 1.59 -19.00
CA PRO A 184 -9.02 1.88 -20.31
C PRO A 184 -9.10 3.38 -20.62
N MET A 185 -8.08 3.87 -21.31
CA MET A 185 -8.13 5.19 -21.95
C MET A 185 -9.15 5.14 -23.11
N GLY A 186 -9.88 6.22 -23.32
CA GLY A 186 -10.91 6.31 -24.37
C GLY A 186 -11.57 7.69 -24.40
N ASP A 187 -12.73 7.82 -25.04
CA ASP A 187 -13.40 9.11 -25.36
C ASP A 187 -13.71 10.04 -24.17
N TRP A 188 -13.60 9.54 -22.94
CA TRP A 188 -13.79 10.32 -21.73
C TRP A 188 -12.52 11.13 -21.35
N THR A 189 -11.33 10.77 -21.83
CA THR A 189 -10.05 11.44 -21.50
C THR A 189 -10.05 12.91 -21.91
N SER A 190 -10.43 13.20 -23.15
CA SER A 190 -10.54 14.56 -23.70
C SER A 190 -11.52 15.42 -22.90
N ARG A 191 -12.67 14.85 -22.50
CA ARG A 191 -13.68 15.52 -21.68
C ARG A 191 -13.20 15.77 -20.26
N VAL A 192 -12.45 14.84 -19.66
CA VAL A 192 -11.80 15.04 -18.36
C VAL A 192 -10.77 16.17 -18.41
N VAL A 193 -9.98 16.28 -19.49
CA VAL A 193 -9.07 17.42 -19.68
C VAL A 193 -9.84 18.74 -19.71
N HIS A 194 -10.99 18.77 -20.38
CA HIS A 194 -11.84 19.96 -20.42
C HIS A 194 -12.49 20.32 -19.07
N LEU A 195 -12.56 19.40 -18.10
CA LEU A 195 -12.97 19.72 -16.73
C LEU A 195 -12.01 20.71 -16.03
N LEU A 196 -10.78 20.88 -16.53
CA LEU A 196 -9.91 21.96 -16.06
C LEU A 196 -10.48 23.36 -16.34
N ASN A 197 -11.45 23.45 -17.26
CA ASN A 197 -12.16 24.68 -17.58
C ASN A 197 -13.49 24.86 -16.84
N ASP A 198 -13.86 23.94 -15.96
CA ASP A 198 -15.08 24.05 -15.17
C ASP A 198 -15.09 25.35 -14.33
N GLN A 199 -16.28 25.89 -14.06
CA GLN A 199 -16.46 27.09 -13.24
C GLN A 199 -16.21 26.76 -11.76
N HIS A 200 -16.59 25.56 -11.33
CA HIS A 200 -16.44 25.14 -9.95
C HIS A 200 -15.01 24.66 -9.68
N LEU A 201 -14.22 25.46 -8.93
CA LEU A 201 -12.80 25.15 -8.68
C LEU A 201 -12.56 23.83 -7.93
N GLY A 202 -13.56 23.33 -7.18
CA GLY A 202 -13.51 21.98 -6.60
C GLY A 202 -13.46 20.89 -7.66
N VAL A 203 -14.19 21.03 -8.78
CA VAL A 203 -14.15 20.08 -9.91
C VAL A 203 -12.77 20.09 -10.54
N VAL A 204 -12.22 21.29 -10.78
CA VAL A 204 -10.85 21.47 -11.30
C VAL A 204 -9.83 20.81 -10.38
N THR A 205 -9.97 20.98 -9.06
CA THR A 205 -9.07 20.39 -8.05
C THR A 205 -9.07 18.85 -8.09
N ALA A 206 -10.25 18.25 -8.20
CA ALA A 206 -10.41 16.80 -8.30
C ALA A 206 -9.91 16.27 -9.66
N ALA A 207 -10.29 16.93 -10.76
CA ALA A 207 -9.87 16.58 -12.12
C ALA A 207 -8.34 16.67 -12.28
N THR A 208 -7.71 17.73 -11.75
CA THR A 208 -6.24 17.86 -11.78
C THR A 208 -5.56 16.67 -11.12
N SER A 209 -6.06 16.21 -9.96
CA SER A 209 -5.48 15.07 -9.24
C SER A 209 -5.58 13.76 -10.04
N LEU A 210 -6.69 13.56 -10.75
CA LEU A 210 -6.87 12.44 -11.66
C LEU A 210 -5.90 12.53 -12.85
N ILE A 211 -5.89 13.67 -13.55
CA ILE A 211 -5.05 13.91 -14.73
C ILE A 211 -3.57 13.74 -14.39
N THR A 212 -3.08 14.31 -13.28
CA THR A 212 -1.67 14.17 -12.86
C THR A 212 -1.27 12.70 -12.72
N THR A 213 -2.15 11.84 -12.19
CA THR A 213 -1.84 10.42 -12.01
C THR A 213 -1.92 9.64 -13.33
N LEU A 214 -2.87 9.97 -14.21
CA LEU A 214 -3.00 9.32 -15.52
C LEU A 214 -1.86 9.72 -16.48
N ALA A 215 -1.50 11.00 -16.49
CA ALA A 215 -0.42 11.57 -17.32
C ALA A 215 0.94 10.90 -17.06
N GLN A 216 1.20 10.38 -15.86
CA GLN A 216 2.44 9.67 -15.54
C GLN A 216 2.65 8.39 -16.38
N LYS A 217 1.56 7.71 -16.78
CA LYS A 217 1.65 6.53 -17.65
C LYS A 217 1.29 6.82 -19.10
N ASN A 218 0.42 7.81 -19.33
CA ASN A 218 -0.12 8.14 -20.65
C ASN A 218 0.04 9.65 -20.94
N PRO A 219 1.27 10.19 -21.03
CA PRO A 219 1.50 11.63 -21.13
C PRO A 219 0.89 12.25 -22.41
N GLU A 220 1.00 11.56 -23.55
CA GLU A 220 0.50 12.09 -24.84
C GLU A 220 -1.02 12.37 -24.82
N GLU A 221 -1.79 11.49 -24.16
CA GLU A 221 -3.25 11.58 -24.10
C GLU A 221 -3.75 12.82 -23.32
N PHE A 222 -2.94 13.30 -22.37
CA PHE A 222 -3.27 14.40 -21.48
C PHE A 222 -2.45 15.67 -21.76
N LYS A 223 -1.66 15.71 -22.84
CA LYS A 223 -0.79 16.85 -23.19
C LYS A 223 -1.55 18.17 -23.32
N THR A 224 -2.79 18.14 -23.82
CA THR A 224 -3.67 19.32 -23.92
C THR A 224 -3.95 19.97 -22.56
N SER A 225 -3.85 19.21 -21.46
CA SER A 225 -4.03 19.72 -20.10
C SER A 225 -3.01 20.80 -19.72
N VAL A 226 -1.81 20.79 -20.32
CA VAL A 226 -0.73 21.74 -20.02
C VAL A 226 -1.17 23.18 -20.34
N SER A 227 -1.67 23.41 -21.55
CA SER A 227 -2.13 24.74 -21.99
C SER A 227 -3.30 25.25 -21.13
N LEU A 228 -4.22 24.36 -20.77
CA LEU A 228 -5.36 24.70 -19.90
C LEU A 228 -4.92 25.01 -18.47
N ALA A 229 -4.01 24.21 -17.91
CA ALA A 229 -3.47 24.39 -16.56
C ALA A 229 -2.71 25.71 -16.43
N VAL A 230 -1.84 26.05 -17.40
CA VAL A 230 -1.12 27.34 -17.42
C VAL A 230 -2.11 28.51 -17.47
N SER A 231 -3.11 28.44 -18.36
CA SER A 231 -4.11 29.50 -18.51
C SER A 231 -4.96 29.67 -17.25
N ARG A 232 -5.30 28.58 -16.56
CA ARG A 232 -6.05 28.62 -15.31
C ARG A 232 -5.21 29.14 -14.15
N LEU A 233 -3.97 28.67 -14.03
CA LEU A 233 -3.04 29.14 -13.01
C LEU A 233 -2.79 30.64 -13.12
N SER A 234 -2.54 31.14 -14.33
CA SER A 234 -2.37 32.57 -14.62
C SER A 234 -3.57 33.39 -14.13
N ARG A 235 -4.80 32.96 -14.45
CA ARG A 235 -6.02 33.62 -13.96
C ARG A 235 -6.14 33.59 -12.44
N ILE A 236 -5.82 32.48 -11.79
CA ILE A 236 -5.89 32.34 -10.32
C ILE A 236 -4.90 33.29 -9.64
N VAL A 237 -3.64 33.33 -10.10
CA VAL A 237 -2.61 34.15 -9.45
C VAL A 237 -2.84 35.64 -9.66
N THR A 238 -3.52 36.06 -10.72
CA THR A 238 -3.89 37.47 -10.95
C THR A 238 -5.24 37.86 -10.35
N SER A 239 -6.07 36.90 -9.93
CA SER A 239 -7.42 37.16 -9.41
C SER A 239 -7.39 38.02 -8.15
N ALA A 240 -8.35 38.93 -8.03
CA ALA A 240 -8.59 39.66 -6.79
C ALA A 240 -9.32 38.76 -5.78
N SER A 241 -9.20 39.08 -4.49
CA SER A 241 -9.88 38.34 -3.42
C SER A 241 -11.41 38.34 -3.55
N THR A 242 -11.98 39.32 -4.27
CA THR A 242 -13.42 39.45 -4.55
C THR A 242 -13.91 38.43 -5.57
N ASP A 243 -13.07 38.01 -6.50
CA ASP A 243 -13.47 37.17 -7.64
C ASP A 243 -13.57 35.70 -7.24
N LEU A 244 -12.80 35.28 -6.23
CA LEU A 244 -12.71 33.91 -5.74
C LEU A 244 -13.07 33.82 -4.25
N GLN A 245 -14.18 34.44 -3.84
CA GLN A 245 -14.54 34.58 -2.43
C GLN A 245 -14.55 33.23 -1.67
N ASP A 246 -15.17 32.19 -2.24
CA ASP A 246 -15.28 30.87 -1.61
C ASP A 246 -13.97 30.07 -1.58
N TYR A 247 -13.00 30.43 -2.45
CA TYR A 247 -11.73 29.73 -2.62
C TYR A 247 -10.51 30.54 -2.19
N THR A 248 -10.73 31.75 -1.67
CA THR A 248 -9.67 32.59 -1.11
C THR A 248 -9.42 32.20 0.34
N TYR A 249 -8.26 31.59 0.60
CA TYR A 249 -7.87 31.16 1.93
C TYR A 249 -6.87 32.16 2.53
N TYR A 250 -7.29 32.91 3.55
CA TYR A 250 -6.45 33.92 4.22
C TYR A 250 -5.74 34.86 3.23
N PHE A 251 -6.48 35.47 2.31
CA PHE A 251 -5.99 36.36 1.24
C PHE A 251 -5.08 35.71 0.18
N VAL A 252 -4.98 34.37 0.16
CA VAL A 252 -4.29 33.63 -0.89
C VAL A 252 -5.35 32.98 -1.80
N PRO A 253 -5.39 33.29 -3.10
CA PRO A 253 -6.40 32.74 -4.01
C PRO A 253 -6.09 31.27 -4.33
N ALA A 254 -7.02 30.37 -4.01
CA ALA A 254 -7.01 28.95 -4.34
C ALA A 254 -5.64 28.24 -4.19
N PRO A 255 -4.97 28.32 -3.01
CA PRO A 255 -3.58 27.89 -2.85
C PRO A 255 -3.37 26.41 -3.22
N TRP A 256 -4.26 25.52 -2.80
CA TRP A 256 -4.13 24.08 -3.08
C TRP A 256 -4.39 23.72 -4.54
N LEU A 257 -5.22 24.47 -5.25
CA LEU A 257 -5.42 24.28 -6.68
C LEU A 257 -4.17 24.75 -7.43
N SER A 258 -3.59 25.90 -7.06
CA SER A 258 -2.34 26.39 -7.64
C SER A 258 -1.21 25.37 -7.50
N VAL A 259 -1.03 24.80 -6.29
CA VAL A 259 -0.06 23.71 -6.05
C VAL A 259 -0.32 22.51 -6.95
N LYS A 260 -1.58 22.05 -7.07
CA LYS A 260 -1.92 20.91 -7.92
C LYS A 260 -1.66 21.16 -9.41
N LEU A 261 -1.95 22.37 -9.90
CA LEU A 261 -1.68 22.75 -11.28
C LEU A 261 -0.17 22.80 -11.55
N LEU A 262 0.61 23.41 -10.65
CA LEU A 262 2.07 23.44 -10.74
C LEU A 262 2.66 22.02 -10.73
N ARG A 263 2.14 21.13 -9.86
CA ARG A 263 2.56 19.74 -9.81
C ARG A 263 2.17 18.94 -11.05
N LEU A 264 1.02 19.24 -11.68
CA LEU A 264 0.64 18.67 -12.97
C LEU A 264 1.62 19.08 -14.08
N LEU A 265 2.06 20.34 -14.10
CA LEU A 265 3.02 20.83 -15.09
C LEU A 265 4.37 20.10 -14.99
N GLN A 266 4.79 19.68 -13.79
CA GLN A 266 6.00 18.86 -13.58
C GLN A 266 5.88 17.42 -14.16
N CYS A 267 4.74 17.01 -14.70
CA CYS A 267 4.64 15.76 -15.45
C CYS A 267 5.08 15.90 -16.92
N TYR A 268 5.37 17.12 -17.38
CA TYR A 268 5.64 17.44 -18.77
C TYR A 268 6.93 18.26 -18.92
N PRO A 269 7.57 18.20 -20.11
CA PRO A 269 8.61 19.15 -20.45
C PRO A 269 8.05 20.57 -20.62
N PRO A 270 8.93 21.59 -20.69
CA PRO A 270 8.52 22.97 -20.93
C PRO A 270 7.62 23.10 -22.17
N PRO A 271 6.50 23.85 -22.09
CA PRO A 271 5.53 23.94 -23.18
C PRO A 271 6.05 24.74 -24.38
N ASP A 272 5.25 24.76 -25.46
CA ASP A 272 5.52 25.54 -26.68
C ASP A 272 5.71 27.04 -26.38
N PRO A 273 6.46 27.80 -27.21
CA PRO A 273 6.89 29.17 -26.90
C PRO A 273 5.76 30.11 -26.44
N ALA A 274 4.58 30.05 -27.07
CA ALA A 274 3.45 30.90 -26.71
C ALA A 274 2.88 30.59 -25.31
N VAL A 275 2.80 29.31 -24.94
CA VAL A 275 2.33 28.88 -23.61
C VAL A 275 3.43 29.05 -22.57
N ARG A 276 4.69 28.88 -22.98
CA ARG A 276 5.87 29.09 -22.14
C ARG A 276 6.00 30.52 -21.66
N GLY A 277 5.83 31.51 -22.54
CA GLY A 277 5.85 32.93 -22.14
C GLY A 277 4.85 33.22 -21.02
N ARG A 278 3.61 32.76 -21.17
CA ARG A 278 2.56 32.91 -20.15
C ARG A 278 2.90 32.18 -18.85
N LEU A 279 3.49 31.00 -18.92
CA LEU A 279 3.93 30.27 -17.73
C LEU A 279 5.05 31.04 -16.99
N THR A 280 6.02 31.58 -17.72
CA THR A 280 7.10 32.38 -17.14
C THR A 280 6.56 33.64 -16.45
N GLU A 281 5.71 34.42 -17.11
CA GLU A 281 5.06 35.60 -16.51
C GLU A 281 4.25 35.23 -15.24
N CYS A 282 3.58 34.08 -15.26
CA CYS A 282 2.84 33.55 -14.12
C CYS A 282 3.77 33.22 -12.95
N LEU A 283 4.92 32.58 -13.21
CA LEU A 283 5.91 32.23 -12.19
C LEU A 283 6.59 33.48 -11.61
N GLU A 284 6.94 34.45 -12.46
CA GLU A 284 7.45 35.76 -12.03
C GLU A 284 6.44 36.47 -11.11
N THR A 285 5.15 36.43 -11.45
CA THR A 285 4.10 36.99 -10.60
C THR A 285 4.05 36.32 -9.22
N ILE A 286 4.22 34.99 -9.14
CA ILE A 286 4.29 34.27 -7.86
C ILE A 286 5.51 34.70 -7.05
N LEU A 287 6.68 34.83 -7.69
CA LEU A 287 7.91 35.29 -7.04
C LEU A 287 7.80 36.73 -6.54
N ASN A 288 7.20 37.64 -7.33
CA ASN A 288 6.98 39.02 -6.94
C ASN A 288 6.04 39.12 -5.72
N LYS A 289 4.95 38.34 -5.70
CA LYS A 289 4.04 38.25 -4.53
C LYS A 289 4.70 37.68 -3.27
N ALA A 290 5.80 36.94 -3.41
CA ALA A 290 6.57 36.49 -2.26
C ALA A 290 7.25 37.68 -1.55
N GLN A 291 7.74 38.65 -2.33
CA GLN A 291 8.46 39.84 -1.86
C GLN A 291 7.52 40.98 -1.41
N GLU A 292 6.27 41.00 -1.88
CA GLU A 292 5.26 41.96 -1.43
C GLU A 292 5.03 41.91 0.10
N PRO A 293 4.71 43.06 0.73
CA PRO A 293 4.39 43.11 2.14
C PRO A 293 3.20 42.18 2.46
N PRO A 294 3.27 41.37 3.53
CA PRO A 294 2.24 40.37 3.80
C PRO A 294 0.89 41.03 4.10
N LYS A 295 -0.16 40.60 3.39
CA LYS A 295 -1.55 41.06 3.62
C LYS A 295 -2.10 40.64 4.97
N SER A 296 -1.50 39.62 5.61
CA SER A 296 -1.83 39.20 6.96
C SER A 296 -0.60 38.67 7.70
N LYS A 297 -0.51 39.00 8.99
CA LYS A 297 0.52 38.47 9.90
C LYS A 297 0.20 37.04 10.40
N LYS A 298 -0.97 36.49 10.08
CA LYS A 298 -1.41 35.18 10.54
C LYS A 298 -0.61 34.08 9.83
N VAL A 299 -0.17 33.07 10.57
CA VAL A 299 0.65 31.94 10.03
C VAL A 299 -0.04 31.22 8.87
N GLN A 300 -1.38 31.15 8.86
CA GLN A 300 -2.15 30.51 7.80
C GLN A 300 -1.96 31.20 6.44
N HIS A 301 -1.85 32.52 6.42
CA HIS A 301 -1.57 33.29 5.20
C HIS A 301 -0.17 32.96 4.67
N SER A 302 0.84 33.02 5.55
CA SER A 302 2.23 32.73 5.19
C SER A 302 2.38 31.31 4.66
N ASN A 303 1.84 30.31 5.37
CA ASN A 303 1.93 28.90 4.96
C ASN A 303 1.25 28.66 3.61
N ALA A 304 0.06 29.22 3.39
CA ALA A 304 -0.65 29.06 2.12
C ALA A 304 0.09 29.73 0.95
N LYS A 305 0.62 30.95 1.15
CA LYS A 305 1.43 31.66 0.15
C LYS A 305 2.70 30.89 -0.17
N ASN A 306 3.41 30.43 0.86
CA ASN A 306 4.69 29.74 0.71
C ASN A 306 4.52 28.35 0.09
N ALA A 307 3.42 27.64 0.34
CA ALA A 307 3.16 26.37 -0.32
C ALA A 307 3.10 26.52 -1.85
N VAL A 308 2.44 27.58 -2.35
CA VAL A 308 2.39 27.88 -3.79
C VAL A 308 3.77 28.28 -4.31
N LEU A 309 4.50 29.11 -3.57
CA LEU A 309 5.86 29.54 -3.92
C LEU A 309 6.83 28.36 -4.06
N PHE A 310 6.87 27.46 -3.08
CA PHE A 310 7.77 26.30 -3.12
C PHE A 310 7.45 25.34 -4.25
N GLU A 311 6.16 25.11 -4.54
CA GLU A 311 5.78 24.28 -5.68
C GLU A 311 6.16 24.93 -7.03
N ALA A 312 6.09 26.27 -7.12
CA ALA A 312 6.53 27.03 -8.29
C ALA A 312 8.05 26.95 -8.49
N ILE A 313 8.83 27.11 -7.41
CA ILE A 313 10.28 26.91 -7.42
C ILE A 313 10.62 25.48 -7.84
N SER A 314 9.90 24.48 -7.34
CA SER A 314 10.12 23.09 -7.72
C SER A 314 9.88 22.85 -9.21
N LEU A 315 8.89 23.53 -9.81
CA LEU A 315 8.65 23.47 -11.27
C LEU A 315 9.80 24.12 -12.06
N ILE A 316 10.31 25.28 -11.60
CA ILE A 316 11.45 25.96 -12.23
C ILE A 316 12.68 25.04 -12.25
N ILE A 317 13.07 24.51 -11.08
CA ILE A 317 14.20 23.58 -10.95
C ILE A 317 14.00 22.33 -11.81
N HIS A 318 12.77 21.85 -11.92
CA HIS A 318 12.45 20.68 -12.72
C HIS A 318 12.67 20.94 -14.22
N HIS A 319 12.22 22.10 -14.73
CA HIS A 319 12.39 22.47 -16.13
C HIS A 319 13.85 22.76 -16.51
N ASP A 320 14.64 23.37 -15.63
CA ASP A 320 16.07 23.64 -15.88
C ASP A 320 16.86 22.34 -16.12
N ARG A 321 16.53 21.28 -15.36
CA ARG A 321 17.13 19.95 -15.59
C ARG A 321 16.79 19.35 -16.96
N PHE A 322 15.63 19.70 -17.53
CA PHE A 322 15.25 19.24 -18.86
C PHE A 322 16.01 19.98 -19.96
N THR A 323 16.23 21.28 -19.80
CA THR A 323 17.02 22.07 -20.76
C THR A 323 18.47 21.60 -20.80
N ASP A 324 19.09 21.32 -19.65
CA ASP A 324 20.46 20.79 -19.59
C ASP A 324 20.58 19.41 -20.28
N LEU A 325 19.58 18.54 -20.10
CA LEU A 325 19.55 17.22 -20.74
C LEU A 325 19.32 17.28 -22.26
N GLU A 326 18.56 18.27 -22.76
CA GLU A 326 18.38 18.49 -24.20
C GLU A 326 19.64 19.07 -24.85
N GLU A 327 20.36 19.97 -24.16
CA GLU A 327 21.64 20.50 -24.64
C GLU A 327 22.69 19.39 -24.74
N ILE A 328 22.82 18.52 -23.73
CA ILE A 328 23.72 17.35 -23.77
C ILE A 328 23.36 16.38 -24.91
N LYS A 329 22.06 16.20 -25.21
CA LYS A 329 21.62 15.38 -26.35
C LYS A 329 21.91 16.05 -27.70
N LYS A 330 21.77 17.37 -27.80
CA LYS A 330 22.10 18.13 -29.02
C LYS A 330 23.61 18.11 -29.30
N GLU A 331 24.44 18.32 -28.28
CA GLU A 331 25.92 18.22 -28.39
C GLU A 331 26.36 16.84 -28.90
N ARG A 332 25.79 15.76 -28.33
CA ARG A 332 26.05 14.40 -28.82
C ARG A 332 25.57 14.14 -30.25
N SER A 333 24.56 14.87 -30.73
CA SER A 333 24.07 14.75 -32.12
C SER A 333 24.87 15.60 -33.10
N SER A 334 25.42 16.75 -32.67
CA SER A 334 26.27 17.61 -33.48
C SER A 334 27.67 17.03 -33.70
N ASP A 335 28.17 16.23 -32.76
CA ASP A 335 29.46 15.52 -32.90
C ASP A 335 29.45 14.44 -33.99
N MET A 336 28.27 14.03 -34.49
CA MET A 336 28.14 13.05 -35.57
C MET A 336 27.99 13.65 -36.97
N ASN A 337 27.90 14.98 -37.12
CA ASN A 337 27.57 15.61 -38.41
C ASN A 337 28.39 16.88 -38.74
N GLY A 338 29.66 16.92 -38.36
CA GLY A 338 30.63 17.97 -38.73
C GLY A 338 31.60 17.51 -39.82
N SER A 339 31.35 17.96 -41.04
CA SER A 339 32.05 17.72 -42.31
C SER A 339 33.50 18.22 -42.42
N ALA A 340 34.35 17.46 -43.12
CA ALA A 340 35.54 17.96 -43.81
C ALA A 340 35.50 17.55 -45.29
N GLU A 341 35.59 18.54 -46.19
CA GLU A 341 35.69 18.38 -47.65
C GLU A 341 37.16 18.24 -48.14
N PRO A 342 37.40 17.83 -49.41
CA PRO A 342 38.39 16.80 -49.72
C PRO A 342 39.66 17.29 -50.45
N ALA A 343 40.71 16.48 -50.39
CA ALA A 343 41.82 16.52 -51.35
C ALA A 343 42.10 15.11 -51.90
N SER A 344 41.95 14.97 -53.22
CA SER A 344 42.48 13.89 -54.09
C SER A 344 44.00 13.77 -53.92
N VAL A 345 44.70 12.63 -54.11
CA VAL A 345 44.69 11.66 -55.22
C VAL A 345 45.51 10.44 -54.76
N ASN A 346 45.02 9.20 -54.96
CA ASN A 346 45.64 8.22 -55.87
C ASN A 346 44.90 6.88 -55.84
N ALA A 347 44.54 6.46 -57.04
CA ALA A 347 43.77 5.28 -57.36
C ALA A 347 44.60 4.00 -57.32
N SER A 348 43.95 2.87 -57.02
CA SER A 348 44.20 1.57 -57.67
C SER A 348 43.05 0.57 -57.39
N ALA A 349 42.32 0.25 -58.47
CA ALA A 349 41.67 -1.04 -58.83
C ALA A 349 40.49 -1.62 -58.00
N VAL A 350 39.27 -1.36 -58.52
CA VAL A 350 38.14 -2.26 -58.90
C VAL A 350 38.31 -3.76 -58.51
N SER A 351 37.35 -4.46 -57.84
CA SER A 351 36.13 -5.05 -58.42
C SER A 351 35.27 -5.77 -57.34
N THR A 352 33.94 -5.75 -57.45
CA THR A 352 32.97 -6.70 -56.84
C THR A 352 32.82 -7.96 -57.74
N PRO A 353 32.03 -9.05 -57.46
CA PRO A 353 31.08 -9.34 -56.36
C PRO A 353 31.06 -10.79 -55.77
N SER A 354 30.34 -10.97 -54.64
CA SER A 354 29.52 -12.15 -54.23
C SER A 354 30.15 -13.53 -53.84
N PRO A 355 29.41 -14.36 -53.05
CA PRO A 355 29.99 -15.30 -52.07
C PRO A 355 29.90 -16.78 -52.46
N SER A 356 30.83 -17.63 -52.00
CA SER A 356 30.67 -19.10 -51.86
C SER A 356 31.85 -19.77 -51.13
N ALA A 357 31.47 -20.75 -50.27
CA ALA A 357 32.15 -21.96 -49.78
C ALA A 357 33.58 -21.88 -49.16
N ASP A 358 33.78 -22.27 -47.89
CA ASP A 358 33.85 -23.63 -47.29
C ASP A 358 35.16 -24.40 -47.59
N LEU A 359 36.02 -24.59 -46.58
CA LEU A 359 37.03 -25.66 -46.42
C LEU A 359 37.70 -25.45 -45.03
N LEU A 360 37.53 -26.28 -44.00
CA LEU A 360 38.03 -27.65 -43.91
C LEU A 360 37.29 -28.40 -42.79
N GLY A 361 36.75 -29.57 -43.12
CA GLY A 361 36.20 -30.54 -42.18
C GLY A 361 37.14 -31.69 -41.87
N LEU A 362 36.88 -32.33 -40.72
CA LEU A 362 37.15 -33.73 -40.39
C LEU A 362 35.86 -34.20 -39.67
N GLY A 363 34.89 -34.83 -40.35
CA GLY A 363 34.79 -36.29 -40.59
C GLY A 363 33.98 -36.97 -39.46
N ALA A 364 32.63 -37.07 -39.54
CA ALA A 364 31.79 -38.15 -40.14
C ALA A 364 31.70 -39.43 -39.25
N ALA A 365 30.60 -40.17 -39.04
CA ALA A 365 29.17 -40.12 -39.40
C ALA A 365 28.40 -41.28 -38.64
N PRO A 366 27.04 -41.39 -38.73
CA PRO A 366 26.16 -42.20 -37.86
C PRO A 366 25.38 -43.36 -38.55
N LEU A 367 24.55 -44.12 -37.79
CA LEU A 367 23.48 -45.07 -38.24
C LEU A 367 22.35 -45.08 -37.16
N THR A 368 21.06 -44.72 -37.36
CA THR A 368 19.86 -45.24 -38.09
C THR A 368 19.04 -46.39 -37.46
N ASN A 369 17.72 -46.11 -37.30
CA ASN A 369 16.51 -47.00 -37.28
C ASN A 369 16.21 -47.80 -35.98
N SER A 370 14.97 -48.04 -35.49
CA SER A 370 13.58 -48.06 -36.02
C SER A 370 12.53 -48.19 -34.87
N ALA A 371 11.24 -47.89 -35.11
CA ALA A 371 10.04 -48.16 -34.27
C ALA A 371 9.18 -49.31 -34.90
N PRO A 372 7.95 -49.75 -34.47
CA PRO A 372 7.00 -49.37 -33.38
C PRO A 372 6.29 -50.60 -32.65
N PRO A 373 4.96 -50.67 -32.29
CA PRO A 373 4.31 -50.72 -30.93
C PRO A 373 3.41 -52.00 -30.69
N PRO A 374 2.22 -52.07 -29.97
CA PRO A 374 1.68 -51.59 -28.67
C PRO A 374 1.02 -52.71 -27.75
N SER A 375 0.41 -52.31 -26.60
CA SER A 375 -0.85 -52.83 -25.96
C SER A 375 -0.90 -53.75 -24.69
N SER A 376 -1.69 -53.25 -23.73
CA SER A 376 -2.73 -53.87 -22.85
C SER A 376 -2.46 -54.74 -21.59
N SER A 377 -3.10 -54.26 -20.50
CA SER A 377 -3.93 -54.93 -19.47
C SER A 377 -3.32 -55.68 -18.28
N GLY A 378 -3.61 -55.17 -17.06
CA GLY A 378 -4.45 -55.90 -16.09
C GLY A 378 -3.90 -56.21 -14.68
N SER A 379 -4.59 -55.63 -13.67
CA SER A 379 -4.71 -56.01 -12.23
C SER A 379 -3.56 -55.62 -11.27
N LEU A 380 -3.73 -54.64 -10.35
CA LEU A 380 -4.47 -54.67 -9.06
C LEU A 380 -4.06 -55.83 -8.14
N LEU A 381 -3.20 -55.53 -7.16
CA LEU A 381 -3.37 -55.89 -5.75
C LEU A 381 -2.72 -54.82 -4.85
N VAL A 382 -3.34 -54.64 -3.70
CA VAL A 382 -3.17 -53.56 -2.71
C VAL A 382 -2.22 -54.04 -1.59
N ASP A 383 -1.25 -53.21 -1.22
CA ASP A 383 -0.62 -53.13 0.11
C ASP A 383 -0.71 -51.63 0.50
N VAL A 384 -1.55 -51.11 1.40
CA VAL A 384 -1.91 -51.45 2.79
C VAL A 384 -0.67 -51.44 3.70
N PHE A 385 -0.35 -50.21 4.14
CA PHE A 385 0.54 -49.80 5.24
C PHE A 385 2.05 -50.02 5.11
N SER A 386 2.75 -49.00 4.61
CA SER A 386 4.06 -48.62 5.17
C SER A 386 4.10 -47.11 5.43
N ASP A 387 3.97 -46.80 6.72
CA ASP A 387 4.20 -45.49 7.30
C ASP A 387 5.66 -45.09 7.04
N SER A 388 5.89 -44.18 6.09
CA SER A 388 7.22 -43.63 5.81
C SER A 388 7.15 -42.11 5.98
N ALA A 389 7.91 -41.62 6.95
CA ALA A 389 8.01 -40.22 7.35
C ALA A 389 7.99 -39.27 6.14
N SER A 390 7.05 -38.32 6.17
CA SER A 390 6.92 -37.28 5.14
C SER A 390 8.23 -36.53 4.96
N ALA A 391 8.94 -36.77 3.86
CA ALA A 391 10.06 -35.93 3.46
C ALA A 391 9.55 -34.50 3.23
N VAL A 392 10.10 -33.53 3.96
CA VAL A 392 9.79 -32.10 3.81
C VAL A 392 10.19 -31.66 2.41
N ALA A 393 9.30 -30.99 1.67
CA ALA A 393 9.62 -30.50 0.33
C ALA A 393 10.73 -29.43 0.38
N PRO A 394 11.56 -29.31 -0.68
CA PRO A 394 12.47 -28.18 -0.83
C PRO A 394 11.72 -26.84 -0.77
N LEU A 395 12.40 -25.79 -0.33
CA LEU A 395 11.82 -24.45 -0.25
C LEU A 395 11.40 -23.95 -1.64
N ALA A 396 10.26 -23.27 -1.67
CA ALA A 396 9.68 -22.74 -2.89
C ALA A 396 10.60 -21.67 -3.53
N PRO A 397 10.82 -21.70 -4.85
CA PRO A 397 11.57 -20.64 -5.53
C PRO A 397 10.93 -19.26 -5.29
N GLY A 398 11.74 -18.29 -4.84
CA GLY A 398 11.30 -16.91 -4.56
C GLY A 398 10.65 -16.69 -3.19
N SER A 399 10.52 -17.70 -2.32
CA SER A 399 10.00 -17.49 -0.95
C SER A 399 10.95 -16.69 -0.06
N ASP A 400 12.26 -16.78 -0.29
CA ASP A 400 13.28 -16.12 0.54
C ASP A 400 13.32 -14.58 0.34
N ASP A 401 13.09 -14.10 -0.88
CA ASP A 401 13.06 -12.64 -1.16
C ASP A 401 11.91 -11.94 -0.42
N ASN A 402 10.76 -12.61 -0.32
CA ASN A 402 9.62 -12.08 0.41
C ASN A 402 9.80 -12.21 1.92
N PHE A 403 10.48 -13.25 2.41
CA PHE A 403 10.81 -13.42 3.83
C PHE A 403 11.53 -12.20 4.39
N ALA A 404 12.56 -11.69 3.68
CA ALA A 404 13.33 -10.53 4.11
C ALA A 404 12.44 -9.31 4.39
N ARG A 405 11.41 -9.07 3.57
CA ARG A 405 10.48 -7.93 3.74
C ARG A 405 9.67 -8.01 5.04
N PHE A 406 9.38 -9.21 5.51
CA PHE A 406 8.65 -9.42 6.77
C PHE A 406 9.52 -9.24 8.00
N VAL A 407 10.83 -9.03 7.89
CA VAL A 407 11.65 -8.67 9.05
C VAL A 407 11.19 -7.31 9.62
N CYS A 408 10.92 -6.34 8.75
CA CYS A 408 10.47 -4.98 9.11
C CYS A 408 8.95 -4.74 8.92
N LYS A 409 8.18 -5.74 8.47
CA LYS A 409 6.73 -5.64 8.25
C LYS A 409 5.98 -6.77 8.94
N ASN A 410 4.70 -6.55 9.23
CA ASN A 410 3.86 -7.51 9.95
C ASN A 410 2.70 -8.05 9.10
N ASN A 411 2.53 -7.57 7.88
CA ASN A 411 1.48 -8.01 6.98
C ASN A 411 1.91 -7.94 5.51
N GLY A 412 1.37 -8.85 4.69
CA GLY A 412 1.63 -8.89 3.25
C GLY A 412 1.45 -10.28 2.65
N VAL A 413 1.90 -10.45 1.41
CA VAL A 413 1.98 -11.74 0.72
C VAL A 413 3.39 -12.32 0.91
N LEU A 414 3.49 -13.52 1.48
CA LEU A 414 4.75 -14.25 1.66
C LEU A 414 5.13 -15.01 0.39
N PHE A 415 4.16 -15.68 -0.22
CA PHE A 415 4.41 -16.51 -1.39
C PHE A 415 3.21 -16.49 -2.31
N GLU A 416 3.45 -16.53 -3.60
CA GLU A 416 2.40 -16.57 -4.60
C GLU A 416 2.88 -17.33 -5.84
N ASN A 417 2.07 -18.28 -6.30
CA ASN A 417 2.25 -18.91 -7.60
C ASN A 417 0.93 -18.88 -8.40
N GLN A 418 0.82 -19.71 -9.43
CA GLN A 418 -0.39 -19.79 -10.27
C GLN A 418 -1.59 -20.41 -9.55
N LEU A 419 -1.35 -21.21 -8.50
CA LEU A 419 -2.38 -21.97 -7.79
C LEU A 419 -2.73 -21.32 -6.44
N LEU A 420 -1.72 -21.06 -5.61
CA LEU A 420 -1.85 -20.71 -4.21
C LEU A 420 -1.17 -19.37 -3.92
N GLN A 421 -1.84 -18.54 -3.12
CA GLN A 421 -1.27 -17.36 -2.49
C GLN A 421 -1.24 -17.55 -0.97
N ILE A 422 -0.10 -17.29 -0.35
CA ILE A 422 0.10 -17.33 1.10
C ILE A 422 0.26 -15.90 1.61
N GLY A 423 -0.76 -15.39 2.27
CA GLY A 423 -0.73 -14.11 2.98
C GLY A 423 -0.41 -14.30 4.46
N LEU A 424 0.27 -13.32 5.06
CA LEU A 424 0.55 -13.29 6.49
C LEU A 424 0.05 -11.99 7.11
N LYS A 425 -0.45 -12.10 8.35
CA LYS A 425 -0.62 -10.98 9.28
C LYS A 425 -0.19 -11.43 10.67
N SER A 426 0.70 -10.71 11.33
CA SER A 426 1.25 -11.10 12.64
C SER A 426 1.24 -9.96 13.63
N GLU A 427 0.96 -10.28 14.89
CA GLU A 427 1.02 -9.34 16.01
C GLU A 427 1.87 -9.96 17.13
N PHE A 428 2.77 -9.17 17.71
CA PHE A 428 3.68 -9.61 18.76
C PHE A 428 3.60 -8.66 19.95
N ARG A 429 3.62 -9.22 21.16
CA ARG A 429 3.61 -8.47 22.41
C ARG A 429 4.40 -9.24 23.46
N GLN A 430 5.47 -8.62 23.96
CA GLN A 430 6.43 -9.28 24.88
C GLN A 430 6.95 -10.58 24.26
N ASN A 431 6.89 -11.70 24.98
CA ASN A 431 7.34 -13.02 24.53
C ASN A 431 6.26 -13.79 23.75
N LEU A 432 5.08 -13.21 23.51
CA LEU A 432 3.96 -13.85 22.82
C LEU A 432 3.74 -13.25 21.43
N GLY A 433 3.37 -14.10 20.48
CA GLY A 433 3.00 -13.72 19.12
C GLY A 433 1.75 -14.45 18.66
N ARG A 434 1.03 -13.84 17.72
CA ARG A 434 -0.08 -14.46 17.02
C ARG A 434 0.05 -14.17 15.54
N MET A 435 0.17 -15.21 14.74
CA MET A 435 0.29 -15.14 13.29
C MET A 435 -0.96 -15.73 12.63
N PHE A 436 -1.54 -14.98 11.71
CA PHE A 436 -2.61 -15.40 10.82
C PHE A 436 -2.00 -15.69 9.46
N ILE A 437 -2.18 -16.92 8.99
CA ILE A 437 -1.74 -17.38 7.68
C ILE A 437 -2.98 -17.54 6.82
N PHE A 438 -3.00 -16.89 5.66
CA PHE A 438 -4.11 -16.90 4.72
C PHE A 438 -3.72 -17.70 3.49
N TYR A 439 -4.47 -18.75 3.17
CA TYR A 439 -4.28 -19.59 2.00
C TYR A 439 -5.34 -19.27 0.97
N GLY A 440 -4.99 -18.50 -0.06
CA GLY A 440 -5.88 -18.15 -1.16
C GLY A 440 -5.73 -19.11 -2.35
N ASN A 441 -6.80 -19.80 -2.71
CA ASN A 441 -6.86 -20.59 -3.94
C ASN A 441 -7.18 -19.65 -5.12
N LYS A 442 -6.20 -19.45 -6.01
CA LYS A 442 -6.33 -18.55 -7.18
C LYS A 442 -7.02 -19.20 -8.38
N THR A 443 -7.35 -20.48 -8.28
CA THR A 443 -7.97 -21.26 -9.36
C THR A 443 -9.48 -21.36 -9.17
N SER A 444 -10.18 -21.85 -10.19
CA SER A 444 -11.61 -22.14 -10.11
C SER A 444 -11.93 -23.53 -9.54
N THR A 445 -10.93 -24.39 -9.29
CA THR A 445 -11.14 -25.77 -8.81
C THR A 445 -10.69 -25.88 -7.36
N GLN A 446 -11.47 -26.59 -6.54
CA GLN A 446 -11.14 -26.77 -5.13
C GLN A 446 -9.83 -27.55 -4.93
N PHE A 447 -9.07 -27.17 -3.90
CA PHE A 447 -7.99 -28.00 -3.37
C PHE A 447 -8.56 -29.07 -2.45
N LEU A 448 -8.07 -30.30 -2.60
CA LEU A 448 -8.44 -31.45 -1.79
C LEU A 448 -7.26 -31.87 -0.91
N ASN A 449 -7.53 -32.47 0.26
CA ASN A 449 -6.53 -32.90 1.23
C ASN A 449 -5.54 -31.79 1.62
N PHE A 450 -6.04 -30.55 1.72
CA PHE A 450 -5.26 -29.38 2.05
C PHE A 450 -4.75 -29.45 3.49
N THR A 451 -3.45 -29.66 3.65
CA THR A 451 -2.81 -29.98 4.93
C THR A 451 -1.61 -29.07 5.15
N PRO A 452 -1.80 -27.91 5.81
CA PRO A 452 -0.70 -27.04 6.20
C PRO A 452 -0.12 -27.47 7.56
N THR A 453 1.16 -27.81 7.59
CA THR A 453 1.90 -28.19 8.80
C THR A 453 3.04 -27.21 9.06
N VAL A 454 3.11 -26.71 10.30
CA VAL A 454 4.23 -25.88 10.75
C VAL A 454 5.24 -26.81 11.41
N ILE A 455 6.47 -26.77 10.91
CA ILE A 455 7.58 -27.64 11.28
C ILE A 455 8.65 -26.76 11.93
N CYS A 456 9.01 -27.09 13.18
CA CYS A 456 10.21 -26.58 13.82
C CYS A 456 11.29 -27.66 13.77
N SER A 457 12.53 -27.25 13.50
CA SER A 457 13.71 -28.11 13.68
C SER A 457 13.87 -28.53 15.14
N ASP A 458 14.55 -29.65 15.38
CA ASP A 458 14.78 -30.19 16.72
C ASP A 458 15.50 -29.17 17.63
N ASP A 459 16.37 -28.33 17.05
CA ASP A 459 17.07 -27.25 17.74
C ASP A 459 16.18 -26.05 18.07
N LEU A 460 15.10 -25.83 17.32
CA LEU A 460 14.18 -24.70 17.49
C LEU A 460 13.06 -24.99 18.50
N GLN A 461 12.59 -26.24 18.58
CA GLN A 461 11.53 -26.70 19.49
C GLN A 461 11.68 -26.24 20.95
N PRO A 462 12.87 -26.33 21.61
CA PRO A 462 13.02 -25.88 22.99
C PRO A 462 12.93 -24.35 23.16
N SER A 463 13.25 -23.59 22.12
CA SER A 463 13.32 -22.12 22.16
C SER A 463 12.05 -21.43 21.68
N LEU A 464 11.23 -22.10 20.87
CA LEU A 464 10.02 -21.54 20.26
C LEU A 464 8.86 -22.54 20.31
N ASN A 465 7.83 -22.19 21.06
CA ASN A 465 6.63 -23.00 21.18
C ASN A 465 5.56 -22.49 20.20
N LEU A 466 5.12 -23.36 19.29
CA LEU A 466 4.13 -23.05 18.25
C LEU A 466 2.88 -23.92 18.42
N GLN A 467 1.73 -23.26 18.53
CA GLN A 467 0.43 -23.93 18.58
C GLN A 467 -0.39 -23.53 17.36
N THR A 468 -0.64 -24.50 16.48
CA THR A 468 -1.43 -24.30 15.27
C THR A 468 -2.87 -24.74 15.48
N LYS A 469 -3.81 -24.05 14.85
CA LYS A 469 -5.18 -24.55 14.69
C LYS A 469 -5.29 -25.38 13.40
N PRO A 470 -6.10 -26.45 13.38
CA PRO A 470 -6.42 -27.18 12.15
C PRO A 470 -7.08 -26.26 11.12
N VAL A 471 -6.87 -26.57 9.85
CA VAL A 471 -7.50 -25.90 8.70
C VAL A 471 -8.37 -26.93 7.99
N ASP A 472 -9.47 -26.47 7.37
CA ASP A 472 -10.32 -27.35 6.58
C ASP A 472 -9.50 -28.05 5.48
N PRO A 473 -9.71 -29.37 5.28
CA PRO A 473 -8.96 -30.15 4.30
C PRO A 473 -9.35 -29.83 2.85
N THR A 474 -10.28 -28.90 2.65
CA THR A 474 -10.76 -28.46 1.35
C THR A 474 -10.73 -26.95 1.26
N VAL A 475 -10.22 -26.42 0.14
CA VAL A 475 -10.19 -24.98 -0.13
C VAL A 475 -10.84 -24.72 -1.48
N ASP A 476 -12.04 -24.14 -1.47
CA ASP A 476 -12.82 -23.89 -2.69
C ASP A 476 -12.08 -22.98 -3.68
N GLY A 477 -12.43 -23.09 -4.97
CA GLY A 477 -11.87 -22.24 -6.01
C GLY A 477 -12.20 -20.76 -5.76
N GLY A 478 -11.20 -19.89 -5.81
CA GLY A 478 -11.32 -18.47 -5.50
C GLY A 478 -11.49 -18.15 -4.01
N ALA A 479 -11.57 -19.16 -3.14
CA ALA A 479 -11.73 -18.96 -1.71
C ALA A 479 -10.39 -18.75 -1.00
N GLN A 480 -10.46 -18.19 0.21
CA GLN A 480 -9.33 -18.03 1.10
C GLN A 480 -9.67 -18.62 2.47
N VAL A 481 -8.80 -19.48 2.99
CA VAL A 481 -8.93 -20.05 4.34
C VAL A 481 -7.83 -19.51 5.25
N GLN A 482 -8.12 -19.45 6.55
CA GLN A 482 -7.22 -18.84 7.54
C GLN A 482 -6.77 -19.88 8.57
N GLN A 483 -5.45 -19.92 8.83
CA GLN A 483 -4.85 -20.65 9.94
C GLN A 483 -4.30 -19.67 10.98
N VAL A 484 -4.49 -20.02 12.25
CA VAL A 484 -3.92 -19.25 13.37
C VAL A 484 -2.78 -20.05 13.98
N VAL A 485 -1.62 -19.41 14.11
CA VAL A 485 -0.45 -19.91 14.83
C VAL A 485 -0.22 -19.02 16.05
N ASN A 486 -0.38 -19.58 17.24
CA ASN A 486 0.04 -18.92 18.47
C ASN A 486 1.51 -19.25 18.72
N ILE A 487 2.27 -18.24 19.09
CA ILE A 487 3.73 -18.29 19.19
C ILE A 487 4.12 -17.86 20.60
N GLU A 488 4.98 -18.62 21.25
CA GLU A 488 5.60 -18.26 22.52
C GLU A 488 7.12 -18.39 22.39
N CYS A 489 7.84 -17.28 22.54
CA CYS A 489 9.29 -17.25 22.59
C CYS A 489 9.77 -17.66 23.98
N VAL A 490 10.41 -18.83 24.08
CA VAL A 490 10.89 -19.40 25.33
C VAL A 490 12.31 -18.90 25.63
N SER A 491 13.20 -18.98 24.64
CA SER A 491 14.60 -18.51 24.68
C SER A 491 15.03 -17.92 23.32
N ASP A 492 16.25 -17.40 23.26
CA ASP A 492 16.84 -16.92 22.01
C ASP A 492 17.02 -18.06 20.99
N PHE A 493 16.81 -17.74 19.71
CA PHE A 493 16.83 -18.68 18.60
C PHE A 493 17.30 -18.01 17.30
N MET A 494 17.83 -18.80 16.37
CA MET A 494 18.45 -18.32 15.14
C MET A 494 17.67 -18.73 13.89
N GLU A 495 17.08 -19.92 13.90
CA GLU A 495 16.34 -20.48 12.76
C GLU A 495 14.88 -20.02 12.73
N ALA A 496 14.28 -20.06 11.54
CA ALA A 496 12.87 -19.76 11.33
C ALA A 496 12.09 -21.06 11.08
N PRO A 497 10.87 -21.20 11.60
CA PRO A 497 10.05 -22.38 11.36
C PRO A 497 9.60 -22.46 9.89
N ILE A 498 9.39 -23.68 9.40
CA ILE A 498 8.99 -23.95 8.02
C ILE A 498 7.50 -24.30 8.00
N LEU A 499 6.76 -23.69 7.08
CA LEU A 499 5.40 -24.10 6.75
C LEU A 499 5.44 -25.00 5.52
N ASN A 500 5.04 -26.26 5.71
CA ASN A 500 4.88 -27.23 4.64
C ASN A 500 3.39 -27.40 4.31
N ILE A 501 3.02 -27.28 3.04
CA ILE A 501 1.63 -27.35 2.58
C ILE A 501 1.52 -28.45 1.55
N GLN A 502 0.65 -29.42 1.84
CA GLN A 502 0.32 -30.52 0.94
C GLN A 502 -1.13 -30.41 0.49
N PHE A 503 -1.41 -30.58 -0.80
CA PHE A 503 -2.77 -30.60 -1.32
C PHE A 503 -2.84 -31.29 -2.68
N ARG A 504 -4.06 -31.58 -3.17
CA ARG A 504 -4.32 -32.08 -4.52
C ARG A 504 -5.13 -31.06 -5.31
N TYR A 505 -4.72 -30.84 -6.57
CA TYR A 505 -5.39 -29.98 -7.54
C TYR A 505 -5.46 -30.71 -8.88
N GLY A 506 -6.66 -30.86 -9.44
CA GLY A 506 -6.86 -31.55 -10.73
C GLY A 506 -6.36 -33.01 -10.75
N GLY A 507 -6.33 -33.68 -9.60
CA GLY A 507 -5.78 -35.04 -9.44
C GLY A 507 -4.26 -35.09 -9.18
N THR A 508 -3.53 -33.99 -9.38
CA THR A 508 -2.08 -33.91 -9.14
C THR A 508 -1.79 -33.52 -7.69
N PHE A 509 -0.81 -34.19 -7.07
CA PHE A 509 -0.32 -33.85 -5.73
C PHE A 509 0.65 -32.66 -5.79
N GLN A 510 0.49 -31.73 -4.86
CA GLN A 510 1.31 -30.55 -4.68
C GLN A 510 1.89 -30.56 -3.27
N ASN A 511 3.18 -30.28 -3.14
CA ASN A 511 3.88 -30.13 -1.87
C ASN A 511 4.82 -28.92 -1.92
N LEU A 512 4.67 -28.01 -0.97
CA LEU A 512 5.29 -26.68 -0.97
C LEU A 512 5.81 -26.37 0.43
N SER A 513 7.07 -25.94 0.54
CA SER A 513 7.65 -25.45 1.78
C SER A 513 8.01 -23.97 1.69
N VAL A 514 7.65 -23.18 2.70
CA VAL A 514 8.04 -21.76 2.84
C VAL A 514 8.50 -21.47 4.26
N LYS A 515 9.50 -20.61 4.45
CA LYS A 515 9.90 -20.15 5.79
C LYS A 515 8.89 -19.15 6.34
N LEU A 516 8.45 -19.35 7.58
CA LEU A 516 7.62 -18.38 8.28
C LEU A 516 8.51 -17.30 8.91
N PRO A 517 8.22 -15.99 8.73
CA PRO A 517 9.02 -14.88 9.25
C PRO A 517 8.78 -14.66 10.75
N ILE A 518 8.96 -15.71 11.53
CA ILE A 518 8.99 -15.68 12.99
C ILE A 518 10.46 -15.56 13.37
N THR A 519 10.96 -14.33 13.45
CA THR A 519 12.36 -14.00 13.76
C THR A 519 12.48 -13.38 15.14
N LEU A 520 13.66 -13.45 15.75
CA LEU A 520 13.88 -12.98 17.12
C LEU A 520 13.55 -11.49 17.31
N ASN A 521 13.77 -10.65 16.29
CA ASN A 521 13.45 -9.22 16.34
C ASN A 521 11.94 -8.94 16.51
N LYS A 522 11.05 -9.90 16.22
CA LYS A 522 9.61 -9.72 16.40
C LYS A 522 9.18 -9.60 17.86
N PHE A 523 10.02 -10.02 18.80
CA PHE A 523 9.76 -9.95 20.24
C PHE A 523 10.37 -8.70 20.89
N PHE A 524 10.73 -7.70 20.09
CA PHE A 524 11.18 -6.40 20.58
C PHE A 524 10.04 -5.65 21.29
N GLN A 525 10.36 -5.13 22.46
CA GLN A 525 9.63 -4.04 23.08
C GLN A 525 10.45 -2.74 22.92
N PRO A 526 9.97 -1.77 22.12
CA PRO A 526 10.66 -0.50 21.92
C PRO A 526 10.82 0.22 23.27
N THR A 527 12.00 0.79 23.51
CA THR A 527 12.33 1.46 24.78
C THR A 527 12.93 2.83 24.51
N GLU A 528 12.23 3.89 24.91
CA GLU A 528 12.75 5.26 24.89
C GLU A 528 13.70 5.50 26.05
N MET A 529 14.76 6.27 25.82
CA MET A 529 15.71 6.69 26.86
C MET A 529 16.44 7.96 26.43
N SER A 530 17.02 8.66 27.41
CA SER A 530 17.81 9.86 27.15
C SER A 530 19.18 9.53 26.53
N SER A 531 19.85 10.53 25.95
CA SER A 531 21.22 10.37 25.42
C SER A 531 22.22 9.94 26.50
N GLN A 532 22.07 10.46 27.72
CA GLN A 532 22.90 10.10 28.87
C GLN A 532 22.72 8.62 29.23
N ASP A 533 21.47 8.16 29.36
CA ASP A 533 21.15 6.76 29.68
C ASP A 533 21.62 5.80 28.57
N PHE A 534 21.41 6.19 27.31
CA PHE A 534 21.85 5.40 26.16
C PHE A 534 23.36 5.18 26.20
N PHE A 535 24.16 6.25 26.30
CA PHE A 535 25.62 6.09 26.28
C PHE A 535 26.17 5.45 27.56
N GLN A 536 25.49 5.60 28.69
CA GLN A 536 25.84 4.86 29.91
C GLN A 536 25.69 3.36 29.68
N ARG A 537 24.54 2.91 29.16
CA ARG A 537 24.28 1.49 28.85
C ARG A 537 25.15 0.99 27.68
N TRP A 538 25.37 1.83 26.68
CA TRP A 538 26.26 1.53 25.55
C TRP A 538 27.65 1.19 26.05
N LYS A 539 28.23 2.01 26.95
CA LYS A 539 29.54 1.76 27.56
C LYS A 539 29.56 0.51 28.44
N GLN A 540 28.47 0.19 29.13
CA GLN A 540 28.36 -1.04 29.95
C GLN A 540 28.38 -2.31 29.08
N LEU A 541 27.81 -2.27 27.87
CA LEU A 541 27.78 -3.38 26.91
C LEU A 541 28.96 -3.34 25.91
N SER A 542 30.15 -2.93 26.35
CA SER A 542 31.34 -2.75 25.49
C SER A 542 32.30 -3.94 25.45
N ASN A 543 31.93 -5.07 26.04
CA ASN A 543 32.73 -6.28 26.03
C ASN A 543 32.75 -6.86 24.59
N PRO A 544 33.88 -7.36 24.03
CA PRO A 544 33.93 -7.86 22.66
C PRO A 544 32.91 -8.97 22.32
N LYS A 545 32.46 -9.74 23.32
CA LYS A 545 31.40 -10.76 23.17
C LYS A 545 29.97 -10.20 23.19
N GLN A 546 29.80 -8.89 23.34
CA GLN A 546 28.49 -8.24 23.42
C GLN A 546 28.24 -7.29 22.26
N GLU A 547 29.30 -6.93 21.53
CA GLU A 547 29.28 -6.03 20.40
C GLU A 547 29.48 -6.80 19.09
N VAL A 548 28.58 -6.56 18.13
CA VAL A 548 28.78 -6.98 16.74
C VAL A 548 28.72 -5.74 15.86
N GLN A 549 29.76 -5.56 15.04
CA GLN A 549 29.83 -4.50 14.05
C GLN A 549 29.90 -5.10 12.65
N ASN A 550 29.08 -4.60 11.74
CA ASN A 550 29.06 -5.01 10.34
C ASN A 550 29.08 -3.77 9.43
N ILE A 551 29.96 -3.79 8.43
CA ILE A 551 30.08 -2.75 7.41
C ILE A 551 29.70 -3.37 6.08
N PHE A 552 28.67 -2.82 5.44
CA PHE A 552 28.11 -3.40 4.23
C PHE A 552 27.67 -2.32 3.24
N LYS A 553 27.65 -2.68 1.96
CA LYS A 553 27.19 -1.79 0.89
C LYS A 553 25.67 -1.74 0.86
N ALA A 554 25.10 -0.55 0.69
CA ALA A 554 23.65 -0.39 0.60
C ALA A 554 23.08 -1.10 -0.64
N LYS A 555 22.05 -1.93 -0.46
CA LYS A 555 21.32 -2.57 -1.58
C LYS A 555 20.34 -1.62 -2.25
N HIS A 556 19.90 -0.58 -1.52
CA HIS A 556 18.94 0.42 -1.98
C HIS A 556 19.48 1.85 -1.78
N PRO A 557 18.91 2.87 -2.47
CA PRO A 557 19.29 4.26 -2.23
C PRO A 557 19.15 4.64 -0.74
N MET A 558 20.18 5.32 -0.22
CA MET A 558 20.25 5.73 1.19
C MET A 558 19.33 6.92 1.48
N ASP A 559 18.04 6.65 1.67
CA ASP A 559 17.04 7.63 2.08
C ASP A 559 16.82 7.59 3.61
N ALA A 560 16.85 8.77 4.24
CA ALA A 560 16.75 8.89 5.70
C ALA A 560 15.38 8.46 6.24
N GLU A 561 14.28 8.82 5.57
CA GLU A 561 12.92 8.48 6.02
C GLU A 561 12.62 7.00 5.84
N ILE A 562 13.09 6.39 4.73
CA ILE A 562 13.02 4.95 4.53
C ILE A 562 13.85 4.21 5.59
N THR A 563 15.03 4.74 5.93
CA THR A 563 15.91 4.16 6.96
C THR A 563 15.25 4.18 8.34
N LYS A 564 14.65 5.33 8.73
CA LYS A 564 13.87 5.43 9.97
C LYS A 564 12.72 4.42 10.00
N ALA A 565 11.96 4.33 8.92
CA ALA A 565 10.84 3.40 8.81
C ALA A 565 11.28 1.92 8.95
N LYS A 566 12.44 1.55 8.39
CA LYS A 566 13.01 0.19 8.54
C LYS A 566 13.41 -0.10 10.00
N ILE A 567 14.05 0.85 10.68
CA ILE A 567 14.47 0.69 12.09
C ILE A 567 13.25 0.55 13.00
N ILE A 568 12.24 1.40 12.82
CA ILE A 568 10.98 1.34 13.58
C ILE A 568 10.26 0.02 13.27
N GLY A 569 10.16 -0.36 11.99
CA GLY A 569 9.52 -1.60 11.56
C GLY A 569 10.25 -2.87 12.04
N PHE A 570 11.55 -2.79 12.31
CA PHE A 570 12.34 -3.87 12.91
C PHE A 570 11.95 -4.16 14.37
N GLY A 571 11.32 -3.18 15.05
CA GLY A 571 10.82 -3.30 16.42
C GLY A 571 11.54 -2.39 17.44
N SER A 572 12.59 -1.69 17.03
CA SER A 572 13.35 -0.80 17.92
C SER A 572 12.71 0.59 18.04
N ALA A 573 12.81 1.22 19.22
CA ALA A 573 12.52 2.65 19.37
C ALA A 573 13.64 3.45 18.71
N LEU A 574 13.31 4.30 17.74
CA LEU A 574 14.25 5.25 17.16
C LEU A 574 14.44 6.41 18.14
N LEU A 575 15.67 6.65 18.58
CA LEU A 575 16.02 7.73 19.52
C LEU A 575 16.58 8.91 18.76
N GLU A 576 15.84 10.01 18.73
CA GLU A 576 16.26 11.26 18.08
C GLU A 576 17.22 12.05 18.98
N GLU A 577 18.15 12.79 18.37
CA GLU A 577 19.12 13.67 19.07
C GLU A 577 20.02 12.97 20.11
N VAL A 578 20.14 11.63 20.04
CA VAL A 578 21.05 10.88 20.93
C VAL A 578 22.49 10.91 20.42
N ASP A 579 22.72 10.67 19.14
CA ASP A 579 24.07 10.70 18.56
C ASP A 579 24.53 12.14 18.32
N PRO A 580 25.80 12.49 18.62
CA PRO A 580 26.35 13.80 18.28
C PRO A 580 26.30 14.13 16.78
N ASN A 581 26.30 13.11 15.92
CA ASN A 581 26.12 13.27 14.48
C ASN A 581 24.64 13.03 14.11
N PRO A 582 23.90 14.05 13.64
CA PRO A 582 22.48 13.93 13.31
C PRO A 582 22.20 13.01 12.10
N ALA A 583 23.22 12.63 11.34
CA ALA A 583 23.08 11.66 10.24
C ALA A 583 23.00 10.20 10.74
N ASN A 584 23.42 9.93 11.98
CA ASN A 584 23.41 8.59 12.56
C ASN A 584 22.04 8.25 13.14
N PHE A 585 21.64 6.98 13.01
CA PHE A 585 20.40 6.48 13.59
C PHE A 585 20.72 5.64 14.82
N VAL A 586 20.02 5.91 15.91
CA VAL A 586 20.17 5.18 17.17
C VAL A 586 18.86 4.51 17.51
N GLY A 587 18.93 3.25 17.92
CA GLY A 587 17.76 2.51 18.35
C GLY A 587 17.99 1.76 19.66
N ALA A 588 16.92 1.61 20.44
CA ALA A 588 16.94 0.80 21.65
C ALA A 588 15.67 -0.04 21.80
N GLY A 589 15.78 -1.13 22.55
CA GLY A 589 14.65 -1.94 22.95
C GLY A 589 15.06 -3.16 23.78
N ILE A 590 14.07 -3.92 24.21
CA ILE A 590 14.26 -5.13 25.01
C ILE A 590 13.59 -6.29 24.30
N ILE A 591 14.32 -7.37 24.07
CA ILE A 591 13.72 -8.63 23.59
C ILE A 591 13.22 -9.38 24.81
N HIS A 592 11.93 -9.73 24.78
CA HIS A 592 11.29 -10.51 25.82
C HIS A 592 11.23 -11.97 25.40
N THR A 593 11.93 -12.83 26.14
CA THR A 593 11.70 -14.27 26.12
C THR A 593 11.01 -14.69 27.42
N LYS A 594 10.45 -15.90 27.47
CA LYS A 594 9.86 -16.44 28.71
C LYS A 594 10.89 -16.53 29.84
N THR A 595 12.15 -16.78 29.50
CA THR A 595 13.24 -17.04 30.44
C THR A 595 14.02 -15.79 30.83
N THR A 596 14.19 -14.83 29.91
CA THR A 596 15.09 -13.69 30.10
C THR A 596 14.62 -12.44 29.34
N GLN A 597 15.08 -11.28 29.80
CA GLN A 597 14.97 -10.02 29.07
C GLN A 597 16.35 -9.61 28.56
N ILE A 598 16.44 -9.28 27.27
CA ILE A 598 17.71 -9.02 26.59
C ILE A 598 17.68 -7.57 26.09
N GLY A 599 18.41 -6.70 26.79
CA GLY A 599 18.55 -5.31 26.37
C GLY A 599 19.36 -5.22 25.08
N CYS A 600 18.85 -4.47 24.10
CA CYS A 600 19.45 -4.33 22.78
C CYS A 600 19.59 -2.85 22.42
N LEU A 601 20.79 -2.45 22.06
CA LEU A 601 21.12 -1.11 21.57
C LEU A 601 21.70 -1.24 20.17
N LEU A 602 21.26 -0.38 19.25
CA LEU A 602 21.77 -0.33 17.89
C LEU A 602 22.18 1.08 17.52
N ARG A 603 23.21 1.17 16.68
CA ARG A 603 23.71 2.41 16.10
C ARG A 603 24.04 2.15 14.63
N LEU A 604 23.38 2.86 13.73
CA LEU A 604 23.54 2.76 12.29
C LEU A 604 24.12 4.06 11.75
N GLU A 605 25.32 3.96 11.17
CA GLU A 605 26.07 5.10 10.66
C GLU A 605 26.11 5.03 9.12
N PRO A 606 25.36 5.90 8.41
CA PRO A 606 25.39 5.96 6.95
C PRO A 606 26.63 6.73 6.45
N ASN A 607 27.31 6.18 5.45
CA ASN A 607 28.31 6.89 4.65
C ASN A 607 27.78 7.12 3.23
N LEU A 608 27.23 8.31 2.99
CA LEU A 608 26.62 8.68 1.71
C LEU A 608 27.63 8.73 0.55
N GLN A 609 28.89 9.08 0.81
CA GLN A 609 29.93 9.15 -0.22
C GLN A 609 30.31 7.75 -0.73
N ALA A 610 30.45 6.79 0.18
CA ALA A 610 30.82 5.42 -0.16
C ALA A 610 29.63 4.50 -0.45
N GLN A 611 28.39 4.97 -0.24
CA GLN A 611 27.16 4.16 -0.29
C GLN A 611 27.25 2.90 0.60
N MET A 612 27.76 3.08 1.82
CA MET A 612 27.93 2.01 2.81
C MET A 612 27.27 2.38 4.13
N TYR A 613 26.82 1.36 4.85
CA TYR A 613 26.38 1.47 6.23
C TYR A 613 27.37 0.79 7.16
N ARG A 614 27.58 1.37 8.35
CA ARG A 614 28.18 0.69 9.49
C ARG A 614 27.12 0.50 10.56
N LEU A 615 26.73 -0.75 10.79
CA LEU A 615 25.79 -1.14 11.83
C LEU A 615 26.55 -1.70 13.01
N THR A 616 26.29 -1.16 14.20
CA THR A 616 26.81 -1.70 15.47
C THR A 616 25.63 -2.06 16.37
N LEU A 617 25.60 -3.31 16.82
CA LEU A 617 24.59 -3.84 17.75
C LEU A 617 25.28 -4.32 19.03
N ARG A 618 24.73 -3.89 20.17
CA ARG A 618 25.18 -4.30 21.50
C ARG A 618 24.02 -4.89 22.28
N THR A 619 24.19 -6.12 22.75
CA THR A 619 23.17 -6.80 23.57
C THR A 619 23.83 -7.53 24.73
N SER A 620 23.04 -7.98 25.71
CA SER A 620 23.57 -8.76 26.84
C SER A 620 24.05 -10.17 26.46
N LYS A 621 23.73 -10.67 25.25
CA LYS A 621 24.11 -12.00 24.74
C LYS A 621 24.71 -11.93 23.32
N GLU A 622 25.90 -12.50 23.13
CA GLU A 622 26.64 -12.51 21.85
C GLU A 622 25.79 -12.97 20.66
N ALA A 623 25.15 -14.14 20.80
CA ALA A 623 24.38 -14.77 19.73
C ALA A 623 23.20 -13.89 19.27
N VAL A 624 22.60 -13.10 20.17
CA VAL A 624 21.52 -12.17 19.84
C VAL A 624 22.06 -10.96 19.08
N SER A 625 23.21 -10.42 19.49
CA SER A 625 23.86 -9.32 18.75
C SER A 625 24.17 -9.72 17.31
N GLN A 626 24.71 -10.93 17.10
CA GLN A 626 25.02 -11.44 15.76
C GLN A 626 23.76 -11.60 14.92
N ARG A 627 22.74 -12.25 15.47
CA ARG A 627 21.50 -12.53 14.74
C ARG A 627 20.73 -11.28 14.34
N LEU A 628 20.61 -10.31 15.25
CA LEU A 628 19.96 -9.04 14.93
C LEU A 628 20.74 -8.26 13.86
N CYS A 629 22.07 -8.37 13.86
CA CYS A 629 22.92 -7.69 12.89
C CYS A 629 22.73 -8.26 11.48
N GLU A 630 22.72 -9.59 11.36
CA GLU A 630 22.39 -10.29 10.10
C GLU A 630 21.02 -9.86 9.57
N LEU A 631 19.97 -9.98 10.39
CA LEU A 631 18.60 -9.67 9.98
C LEU A 631 18.42 -8.21 9.56
N LEU A 632 19.03 -7.28 10.27
CA LEU A 632 18.88 -5.84 10.01
C LEU A 632 19.74 -5.37 8.84
N SER A 633 20.98 -5.86 8.73
CA SER A 633 21.88 -5.48 7.62
C SER A 633 21.34 -5.89 6.25
N GLU A 634 20.65 -7.02 6.15
CA GLU A 634 20.05 -7.47 4.90
C GLU A 634 18.94 -6.55 4.36
N GLN A 635 18.38 -5.69 5.22
CA GLN A 635 17.27 -4.78 4.88
C GLN A 635 17.73 -3.51 4.19
N PHE A 636 19.02 -3.18 4.19
CA PHE A 636 19.55 -1.87 3.80
C PHE A 636 20.20 -1.85 2.41
#